data_AF-A0A497LP15-F1
#
_entry.id   AF-A0A497LP15-F1
#
_cell.length_a   1.000
_cell.length_b   1.000
_cell.length_c   1.000
_cell.angle_alpha   90.00
_cell.angle_beta   90.00
_cell.angle_gamma   90.00
#
_symmetry.space_group_name_H-M   'P 1'
#
loop_
_entity.id
_entity.type
_entity.pdbx_description
1 polymer ?
#
loop_
_entity_poly.entity_id
_entity_poly.type
_entity_poly.pdbx_seq_one_letter_code
_entity_poly.pdbx_strand_id
1 'polypeptide(L)' 'MAESDLKQKAELRGFVTIAKVWVLEHKTRCNETEDPDECKRIMKRLLELFKKLENLLRLI' A
#
# COMPACT_ATOMS: atom_id res chain seq x y z
N MET A 1 23.29 13.61 7.86
CA MET A 1 22.73 12.88 6.69
C MET A 1 22.04 11.58 7.11
N ALA A 2 22.69 10.67 7.85
CA ALA A 2 22.09 9.38 8.24
C ALA A 2 20.75 9.44 9.02
N GLU A 3 20.55 10.47 9.85
CA GLU A 3 19.34 10.64 10.66
C GLU A 3 18.10 11.04 9.83
N SER A 4 18.32 11.80 8.74
CA SER A 4 17.27 12.21 7.80
C SER A 4 16.77 11.02 6.99
N ASP A 5 17.67 10.13 6.56
CA ASP A 5 17.33 8.95 5.77
C ASP A 5 16.56 7.91 6.61
N LEU A 6 16.93 7.75 7.88
CA LEU A 6 16.23 6.89 8.83
C LEU A 6 14.81 7.38 9.10
N LYS A 7 14.62 8.70 9.26
CA LYS A 7 13.30 9.31 9.45
C LYS A 7 12.41 9.13 8.22
N GLN A 8 12.94 9.38 7.02
CA GLN A 8 12.21 9.17 5.76
C GLN A 8 11.82 7.70 5.55
N LYS A 9 12.69 6.74 5.90
CA LYS A 9 12.35 5.32 5.85
C LYS A 9 11.22 4.95 6.82
N ALA A 10 11.22 5.51 8.03
CA ALA A 10 10.17 5.28 9.01
C ALA A 10 8.83 5.87 8.56
N GLU A 11 8.83 7.10 8.03
CA GLU A 11 7.65 7.75 7.47
C GLU A 11 7.09 6.97 6.28
N LEU A 12 7.94 6.48 5.38
CA LEU A 12 7.53 5.68 4.24
C LEU A 12 6.94 4.32 4.66
N ARG A 13 7.51 3.64 5.66
CA ARG A 13 6.92 2.42 6.23
C ARG A 13 5.55 2.70 6.87
N GLY A 14 5.41 3.82 7.57
CA GLY A 14 4.14 4.27 8.13
C GLY A 14 3.09 4.50 7.05
N PHE A 15 3.45 5.22 5.98
CA PHE A 15 2.59 5.46 4.82
C PHE A 15 2.13 4.15 4.17
N VAL A 16 3.06 3.23 3.89
CA VAL A 16 2.72 1.93 3.29
C VAL A 16 1.76 1.12 4.15
N THR A 17 1.92 1.18 5.47
CA THR A 17 1.02 0.51 6.41
C THR A 17 -0.39 1.08 6.34
N ILE A 18 -0.54 2.41 6.43
CA ILE A 18 -1.84 3.10 6.36
C ILE A 18 -2.51 2.82 5.01
N ALA A 19 -1.76 2.94 3.92
CA ALA A 19 -2.28 2.73 2.56
C ALA A 19 -2.74 1.28 2.34
N LYS A 20 -2.05 0.28 2.91
CA LYS A 20 -2.51 -1.12 2.88
C LYS A 20 -3.82 -1.33 3.62
N VAL A 21 -3.98 -0.75 4.82
CA VAL A 21 -5.24 -0.83 5.57
C VAL A 21 -6.36 -0.23 4.74
N TRP A 22 -6.15 0.96 4.19
CA TRP A 22 -7.11 1.63 3.32
C TRP A 22 -7.54 0.75 2.13
N VAL A 23 -6.59 0.12 1.44
CA VAL A 23 -6.90 -0.80 0.32
C VAL A 23 -7.71 -2.01 0.77
N LEU A 24 -7.40 -2.59 1.93
CA LEU A 24 -8.15 -3.74 2.45
C LEU A 24 -9.58 -3.36 2.79
N GLU A 25 -9.80 -2.20 3.43
CA GLU A 25 -11.13 -1.67 3.74
C GLU A 25 -11.93 -1.36 2.48
N HIS A 26 -11.31 -0.73 1.48
CA HIS A 26 -12.04 -0.36 0.25
C HIS A 26 -12.31 -1.58 -0.64
N LYS A 27 -11.47 -2.62 -0.57
CA LYS A 27 -11.68 -3.87 -1.30
C LYS A 27 -12.96 -4.59 -0.85
N THR A 28 -13.33 -4.55 0.43
CA THR A 28 -14.58 -5.16 0.90
C THR A 28 -15.81 -4.44 0.37
N ARG A 29 -15.66 -3.15 0.01
CA ARG A 29 -16.70 -2.28 -0.52
C ARG A 29 -16.76 -2.24 -2.05
N CYS A 30 -15.90 -2.98 -2.76
CA CYS A 30 -15.92 -3.01 -4.23
C CYS A 30 -17.26 -3.48 -4.82
N ASN A 31 -18.08 -4.24 -4.08
CA ASN A 31 -19.41 -4.63 -4.58
C ASN A 31 -20.41 -3.46 -4.62
N GLU A 32 -20.08 -2.31 -4.01
CA GLU A 32 -20.88 -1.07 -4.01
C GLU A 32 -20.54 -0.14 -5.20
N THR A 33 -19.51 -0.46 -6.00
CA THR A 33 -19.07 0.37 -7.13
C THR A 33 -19.72 -0.04 -8.45
N GLU A 34 -19.72 0.87 -9.44
CA GLU A 34 -20.25 0.62 -10.78
C GLU A 34 -19.58 -0.57 -11.49
N ASP A 35 -18.28 -0.80 -11.25
CA ASP A 35 -17.56 -1.98 -11.73
C ASP A 35 -16.81 -2.69 -10.58
N PRO A 36 -17.45 -3.68 -9.93
CA PRO A 36 -16.84 -4.43 -8.83
C PRO A 36 -15.58 -5.21 -9.21
N ASP A 37 -15.48 -5.67 -10.46
CA ASP A 37 -14.37 -6.50 -10.91
C ASP A 37 -13.14 -5.65 -11.23
N GLU A 38 -13.33 -4.48 -11.82
CA GLU A 38 -12.29 -3.48 -11.99
C GLU A 38 -11.78 -2.98 -10.63
N CYS A 39 -12.69 -2.66 -9.69
CA CYS A 39 -12.31 -2.28 -8.33
C CYS A 39 -11.44 -3.36 -7.66
N LYS A 40 -11.89 -4.63 -7.66
CA LYS A 40 -11.12 -5.75 -7.08
C LYS A 40 -9.75 -5.92 -7.75
N ARG A 41 -9.67 -5.72 -9.08
CA ARG A 41 -8.41 -5.80 -9.85
C ARG A 41 -7.43 -4.70 -9.45
N ILE A 42 -7.91 -3.46 -9.33
CA ILE A 42 -7.10 -2.31 -8.91
C ILE A 42 -6.60 -2.52 -7.47
N MET A 43 -7.49 -2.89 -6.54
CA MET A 43 -7.12 -3.15 -5.15
C MET A 43 -6.08 -4.27 -5.03
N LYS A 44 -6.22 -5.35 -5.81
CA LYS A 44 -5.21 -6.43 -5.86
C LYS A 44 -3.85 -5.91 -6.35
N ARG A 45 -3.85 -5.10 -7.41
CA ARG A 45 -2.62 -4.53 -7.97
C ARG A 45 -1.93 -3.58 -6.99
N LEU A 46 -2.70 -2.78 -6.23
CA LEU A 46 -2.17 -1.92 -5.17
C LEU A 46 -1.50 -2.74 -4.06
N LEU A 47 -2.12 -3.83 -3.59
CA LEU A 47 -1.51 -4.72 -2.59
C LEU A 47 -0.18 -5.32 -3.07
N GLU A 48 -0.10 -5.72 -4.35
CA GLU A 48 1.14 -6.23 -4.94
C GLU A 48 2.23 -5.16 -5.01
N LEU A 49 1.88 -3.91 -5.36
CA LEU A 49 2.82 -2.79 -5.36
C LEU A 49 3.33 -2.48 -3.95
N PHE A 50 2.46 -2.46 -2.94
CA PHE A 50 2.89 -2.28 -1.55
C PHE A 50 3.82 -3.39 -1.09
N LYS A 51 3.56 -4.65 -1.46
CA LYS A 51 4.47 -5.76 -1.15
C LYS A 51 5.85 -5.58 -1.81
N LYS A 52 5.90 -5.12 -3.07
CA LYS A 52 7.16 -4.81 -3.75
C LYS A 52 7.90 -3.66 -3.06
N LEU A 53 7.19 -2.62 -2.66
CA LEU A 53 7.75 -1.47 -1.95
C LEU A 53 8.30 -1.87 -0.57
N GLU A 54 7.58 -2.69 0.20
CA GLU A 54 8.09 -3.25 1.47
C GLU A 54 9.36 -4.06 1.29
N ASN A 55 9.44 -4.87 0.23
CA ASN A 55 10.65 -5.63 -0.07
C ASN A 55 11.82 -4.70 -0.38
N LEU A 56 11.61 -3.63 -1.16
CA LEU A 56 12.64 -2.62 -1.40
C LEU A 56 13.08 -1.95 -0.09
N LEU A 57 12.14 -1.59 0.79
CA LEU A 57 12.44 -0.99 2.10
C LEU A 57 13.13 -1.92 3.11
N ARG A 58 13.18 -3.23 2.83
CA ARG A 58 13.99 -4.20 3.59
C ARG A 58 15.41 -4.34 3.04
N LEU A 59 15.60 -4.07 1.75
CA LEU A 59 16.89 -4.17 1.07
C LEU A 59 17.74 -2.91 1.22
N ILE A 60 17.14 -1.78 1.62
CA ILE A 60 17.81 -0.49 1.84
C ILE A 60 18.03 -0.26 3.33
#